data_AF-A0A651F9Z3-F1
#
_entry.id   AF-A0A651F9Z3-F1
#
_cell.length_a   1.000
_cell.length_b   1.000
_cell.length_c   1.000
_cell.angle_alpha   90.00
_cell.angle_beta   90.00
_cell.angle_gamma   90.00
#
_symmetry.space_group_name_H-M   'P 1'
#
loop_
_entity.id
_entity.type
_entity.pdbx_description
1 polymer ?
#
loop_
_entity_poly.entity_id
_entity_poly.type
_entity_poly.pdbx_seq_one_letter_code
_entity_poly.pdbx_strand_id
1 'polypeptide(L)'
;MVGRASAGALLAGAVLLASCGGGELRTESEVVEDFAQRVLSGLDFGLSGHIAADAWDAETRTFTGVRIDGSQSQIGTAQRAEVLVNAERRTLVLRVYGVAFADSESGQIVTRDVLVTEPFRVRERFVPDERERVDRIGTAGAEPVRR
;
A
#
# COMPACT_ATOMS: atom_id res chain seq x y z
N MET A 1 60.95 1.36 4.77
CA MET A 1 60.72 1.61 6.21
C MET A 1 59.21 1.54 6.44
N VAL A 2 58.68 0.33 6.65
CA VAL A 2 58.38 -0.36 7.92
C VAL A 2 57.25 0.29 8.73
N GLY A 3 56.15 -0.46 8.88
CA GLY A 3 55.18 -0.37 9.97
C GLY A 3 53.77 0.02 9.49
N ARG A 4 52.67 -0.65 9.86
CA ARG A 4 52.42 -1.75 10.80
C ARG A 4 51.17 -2.50 10.34
N ALA A 5 51.12 -3.79 10.63
CA ALA A 5 49.92 -4.62 10.53
C ALA A 5 48.93 -4.30 11.64
N SER A 6 47.64 -4.45 11.35
CA SER A 6 46.63 -4.77 12.36
C SER A 6 45.62 -5.73 11.75
N ALA A 7 45.71 -6.97 12.22
CA ALA A 7 44.73 -8.02 12.05
C ALA A 7 43.45 -7.66 12.83
N GLY A 8 42.30 -7.86 12.18
CA GLY A 8 40.99 -7.84 12.80
C GLY A 8 40.17 -8.97 12.23
N ALA A 9 40.38 -10.18 12.77
CA ALA A 9 39.42 -11.27 12.63
C ALA A 9 38.19 -10.91 13.47
N LEU A 10 36.98 -11.19 12.97
CA LEU A 10 35.92 -11.87 13.74
C LEU A 10 34.63 -11.99 12.92
N LEU A 11 34.09 -13.21 12.95
CA LEU A 11 32.69 -13.59 12.78
C LEU A 11 32.17 -13.68 11.34
N ALA A 12 32.62 -14.73 10.67
CA ALA A 12 31.74 -15.55 9.85
C ALA A 12 30.61 -16.13 10.72
N GLY A 13 29.55 -15.35 10.92
CA GLY A 13 28.28 -15.81 11.46
C GLY A 13 27.44 -16.40 10.33
N ALA A 14 27.66 -17.68 10.04
CA ALA A 14 26.76 -18.45 9.18
C ALA A 14 25.41 -18.62 9.90
N VAL A 15 24.46 -17.75 9.61
CA VAL A 15 23.05 -17.98 9.92
C VAL A 15 22.46 -18.79 8.77
N LEU A 16 22.68 -20.10 8.83
CA LEU A 16 21.92 -21.08 8.06
C LEU A 16 20.52 -21.18 8.69
N LEU A 17 19.62 -20.27 8.30
CA LEU A 17 18.19 -20.48 8.50
C LEU A 17 17.69 -21.40 7.39
N ALA A 18 17.76 -22.69 7.69
CA ALA A 18 16.88 -23.66 7.06
C ALA A 18 15.43 -23.27 7.39
N SER A 19 14.67 -22.85 6.38
CA SER A 19 13.20 -22.93 6.42
C SER A 19 12.71 -23.56 5.12
N CYS A 20 12.70 -24.88 5.12
CA CYS A 20 11.93 -25.66 4.16
C CYS A 20 10.45 -25.29 4.33
N GLY A 21 9.88 -24.61 3.33
CA GLY A 21 8.52 -24.05 3.35
C GLY A 21 8.45 -22.52 3.53
N GLY A 22 9.58 -21.82 3.38
CA GLY A 22 9.69 -20.37 3.54
C GLY A 22 8.95 -19.58 2.46
N GLY A 23 7.69 -19.26 2.71
CA GLY A 23 7.10 -18.05 2.12
C GLY A 23 7.89 -16.86 2.65
N GLU A 24 8.61 -16.17 1.77
CA GLU A 24 9.35 -14.95 2.09
C GLU A 24 8.42 -13.98 2.82
N LEU A 25 8.77 -13.60 4.05
CA LEU A 25 7.99 -12.64 4.82
C LEU A 25 8.20 -11.28 4.16
N ARG A 26 7.13 -10.76 3.54
CA ARG A 26 7.12 -9.41 2.98
C ARG A 26 6.78 -8.40 4.07
N THR A 27 7.31 -7.19 3.95
CA THR A 27 6.89 -6.04 4.75
C THR A 27 5.56 -5.50 4.25
N GLU A 28 4.86 -4.74 5.10
CA GLU A 28 3.67 -4.02 4.69
C GLU A 28 3.94 -3.08 3.51
N SER A 29 5.06 -2.34 3.52
CA SER A 29 5.42 -1.45 2.42
C SER A 29 5.61 -2.20 1.10
N GLU A 30 6.29 -3.35 1.09
CA GLU A 30 6.45 -4.14 -0.13
C GLU A 30 5.10 -4.64 -0.69
N VAL A 31 4.19 -5.04 0.19
CA VAL A 31 2.85 -5.49 -0.21
C VAL A 31 2.04 -4.32 -0.77
N VAL A 32 2.12 -3.14 -0.16
CA VAL A 32 1.44 -1.92 -0.62
C VAL A 32 2.03 -1.44 -1.96
N GLU A 33 3.34 -1.46 -2.12
CA GLU A 33 4.00 -1.07 -3.37
C GLU A 33 3.63 -1.99 -4.53
N ASP A 34 3.64 -3.31 -4.31
CA ASP A 34 3.21 -4.29 -5.31
C ASP A 34 1.74 -4.12 -5.68
N PHE A 35 0.88 -3.87 -4.69
CA PHE A 35 -0.51 -3.52 -4.95
C PHE A 35 -0.64 -2.22 -5.75
N ALA A 36 0.19 -1.21 -5.46
CA ALA A 36 0.18 0.05 -6.17
C ALA A 36 0.63 -0.09 -7.63
N GLN A 37 1.66 -0.89 -7.91
CA GLN A 37 2.07 -1.19 -9.29
C GLN A 37 0.95 -1.85 -10.10
N ARG A 38 0.14 -2.70 -9.45
CA ARG A 38 -1.02 -3.33 -10.11
C ARG A 38 -2.11 -2.31 -10.41
N VAL A 39 -2.39 -1.37 -9.51
CA VAL A 39 -3.34 -0.27 -9.77
C VAL A 39 -2.83 0.64 -10.90
N LEU A 40 -1.55 1.01 -10.89
CA LEU A 40 -0.96 1.82 -11.97
C LEU A 40 -1.02 1.12 -13.34
N SER A 41 -0.88 -0.21 -13.34
CA SER A 41 -0.98 -1.02 -14.57
C SER A 41 -2.42 -1.31 -14.99
N GLY A 42 -3.40 -0.92 -14.18
CA GLY A 42 -4.79 -1.32 -14.32
C GLY A 42 -5.10 -2.60 -13.55
N LEU A 43 -5.92 -2.47 -12.52
CA LEU A 43 -6.35 -3.57 -11.66
C LEU A 43 -7.84 -3.84 -11.85
N ASP A 44 -8.18 -5.08 -12.17
CA ASP A 44 -9.57 -5.52 -12.14
C ASP A 44 -10.06 -5.65 -10.69
N PHE A 45 -11.20 -5.04 -10.38
CA PHE A 45 -11.82 -5.08 -9.06
C PHE A 45 -13.29 -5.52 -9.15
N GLY A 46 -13.66 -6.49 -8.31
CA GLY A 46 -14.98 -7.09 -8.35
C GLY A 46 -15.26 -7.84 -9.66
N LEU A 47 -16.54 -7.91 -10.05
CA LEU A 47 -16.99 -8.73 -11.19
C LEU A 47 -16.93 -8.01 -12.54
N SER A 48 -16.74 -6.68 -12.59
CA SER A 48 -16.83 -5.92 -13.86
C SER A 48 -16.10 -4.58 -13.87
N GLY A 49 -15.39 -4.20 -12.80
CA GLY A 49 -14.74 -2.90 -12.72
C GLY A 49 -13.24 -2.99 -12.99
N HIS A 50 -12.69 -1.98 -13.64
CA HIS A 50 -11.25 -1.81 -13.82
C HIS A 50 -10.83 -0.46 -13.24
N ILE A 51 -9.78 -0.44 -12.40
CA ILE A 51 -9.27 0.79 -11.79
C ILE A 51 -7.82 1.01 -12.20
N ALA A 52 -7.54 2.21 -12.68
CA ALA A 52 -6.21 2.67 -13.03
C ALA A 52 -5.94 4.02 -12.38
N ALA A 53 -4.67 4.35 -12.19
CA ALA A 53 -4.25 5.65 -11.71
C ALA A 53 -3.04 6.16 -12.50
N ASP A 54 -2.90 7.48 -12.59
CA ASP A 54 -1.80 8.10 -13.33
C ASP A 54 -0.53 8.22 -12.48
N ALA A 55 -0.67 8.37 -11.15
CA ALA A 55 0.46 8.48 -10.24
C ALA A 55 0.17 7.88 -8.85
N TRP A 56 1.25 7.52 -8.16
CA TRP A 56 1.28 6.97 -6.81
C TRP A 56 2.24 7.78 -5.93
N ASP A 57 1.76 8.19 -4.77
CA ASP A 57 2.54 8.78 -3.69
C ASP A 57 2.72 7.73 -2.58
N ALA A 58 3.95 7.24 -2.43
CA ALA A 58 4.29 6.21 -1.45
C ALA A 58 4.28 6.73 0.00
N GLU A 59 4.54 8.02 0.22
CA GLU A 59 4.57 8.62 1.56
C GLU A 59 3.15 8.70 2.12
N THR A 60 2.21 9.19 1.30
CA THR A 60 0.81 9.35 1.70
C THR A 60 -0.08 8.15 1.35
N ARG A 61 0.50 7.13 0.69
CA ARG A 61 -0.19 5.95 0.17
C ARG A 61 -1.43 6.29 -0.67
N THR A 62 -1.28 7.29 -1.53
CA THR A 62 -2.38 7.90 -2.30
C THR A 62 -2.11 7.84 -3.80
N PHE A 63 -3.16 7.52 -4.57
CA PHE A 63 -3.20 7.66 -6.02
C PHE A 63 -3.87 8.96 -6.43
N THR A 64 -3.41 9.53 -7.55
CA THR A 64 -4.05 10.67 -8.23
C THR A 64 -4.33 10.35 -9.69
N GLY A 65 -5.29 11.05 -10.30
CA GLY A 65 -5.70 10.77 -11.69
C GLY A 65 -6.36 9.39 -11.79
N VAL A 66 -7.30 9.10 -10.89
CA VAL A 66 -7.92 7.78 -10.81
C VAL A 66 -9.01 7.66 -11.86
N ARG A 67 -8.90 6.63 -12.70
CA ARG A 67 -9.86 6.24 -13.73
C ARG A 67 -10.51 4.93 -13.32
N ILE A 68 -11.83 4.85 -13.50
CA ILE A 68 -12.64 3.70 -13.09
C ILE A 68 -13.51 3.33 -14.27
N ASP A 69 -13.18 2.26 -14.97
CA ASP A 69 -14.08 1.71 -15.98
C ASP A 69 -15.04 0.78 -15.25
N GLY A 70 -16.32 1.14 -15.24
CA GLY A 70 -17.39 0.33 -14.64
C GLY A 70 -17.85 -0.78 -15.58
N SER A 71 -19.15 -1.08 -15.56
CA SER A 71 -19.78 -1.92 -16.59
C SER A 71 -19.55 -1.35 -18.00
N GLN A 72 -19.90 -2.12 -19.04
CA GLN A 72 -19.64 -1.78 -20.46
C GLN A 72 -20.03 -0.35 -20.91
N SER A 73 -20.94 0.31 -20.20
CA SER A 73 -21.45 1.66 -20.50
C SER A 73 -21.05 2.74 -19.48
N GLN A 74 -20.21 2.43 -18.49
CA GLN A 74 -19.88 3.37 -17.41
C GLN A 74 -18.39 3.69 -17.38
N ILE A 75 -18.07 4.98 -17.50
CA ILE A 75 -16.71 5.51 -17.36
C ILE A 75 -16.70 6.46 -16.17
N GLY A 76 -15.76 6.23 -15.27
CA GLY A 76 -15.64 6.94 -14.01
C GLY A 76 -14.29 7.63 -13.85
N THR A 77 -14.30 8.74 -13.14
CA THR A 77 -13.09 9.43 -12.66
C THR A 77 -13.21 9.69 -11.17
N ALA A 78 -12.07 9.82 -10.50
CA ALA A 78 -12.02 10.22 -9.11
C ALA A 78 -10.83 11.14 -8.85
N GLN A 79 -10.96 11.96 -7.81
CA GLN A 79 -9.93 12.94 -7.44
C GLN A 79 -8.67 12.24 -6.92
N ARG A 80 -8.86 11.24 -6.04
CA ARG A 80 -7.78 10.46 -5.42
C ARG A 80 -8.27 9.12 -4.88
N ALA A 81 -7.35 8.20 -4.64
CA ALA A 81 -7.64 6.95 -3.91
C ALA A 81 -6.57 6.66 -2.86
N GLU A 82 -6.95 6.22 -1.67
CA GLU A 82 -6.04 5.86 -0.58
C GLU A 82 -6.02 4.33 -0.40
N VAL A 83 -4.84 3.77 -0.15
CA VAL A 83 -4.72 2.34 0.22
C VAL A 83 -4.87 2.20 1.73
N LEU A 84 -5.85 1.39 2.16
CA LEU A 84 -5.99 1.01 3.56
C LEU A 84 -5.58 -0.45 3.74
N VAL A 85 -4.64 -0.67 4.67
CA VAL A 85 -4.15 -2.00 5.02
C VAL A 85 -4.87 -2.50 6.27
N ASN A 86 -5.39 -3.74 6.21
CA ASN A 86 -5.84 -4.47 7.39
C ASN A 86 -4.94 -5.68 7.59
N ALA A 87 -3.92 -5.52 8.45
CA ALA A 87 -2.93 -6.57 8.73
C ALA A 87 -3.56 -7.82 9.38
N GLU A 88 -4.54 -7.64 10.26
CA GLU A 88 -5.22 -8.76 10.93
C GLU A 88 -5.95 -9.66 9.93
N ARG A 89 -6.64 -9.05 8.97
CA ARG A 89 -7.42 -9.75 7.93
C ARG A 89 -6.61 -10.07 6.69
N ARG A 90 -5.38 -9.55 6.59
CA ARG A 90 -4.51 -9.61 5.41
C ARG A 90 -5.22 -9.14 4.15
N THR A 91 -5.85 -7.97 4.26
CA THR A 91 -6.56 -7.36 3.15
C THR A 91 -6.12 -5.94 2.89
N LEU A 92 -6.13 -5.56 1.61
CA LEU A 92 -6.01 -4.18 1.16
C LEU A 92 -7.37 -3.74 0.62
N VAL A 93 -7.75 -2.48 0.86
CA VAL A 93 -8.88 -1.84 0.19
C VAL A 93 -8.46 -0.51 -0.38
N LEU A 94 -9.07 -0.12 -1.51
CA LEU A 94 -8.96 1.22 -2.03
C LEU A 94 -10.16 2.04 -1.55
N ARG A 95 -9.86 3.17 -0.93
CA ARG A 95 -10.86 4.19 -0.59
C ARG A 95 -10.73 5.33 -1.59
N VAL A 96 -11.69 5.42 -2.49
CA VAL A 96 -11.70 6.34 -3.63
C VAL A 96 -12.60 7.52 -3.32
N TYR A 97 -12.13 8.75 -3.56
CA TYR A 97 -12.80 9.99 -3.19
C TYR A 97 -13.20 10.83 -4.40
N GLY A 98 -14.37 11.47 -4.31
CA GLY A 98 -14.88 12.39 -5.32
C GLY A 98 -15.13 11.67 -6.64
N VAL A 99 -15.85 10.55 -6.59
CA VAL A 99 -16.11 9.69 -7.74
C VAL A 99 -17.24 10.27 -8.58
N ALA A 100 -17.03 10.33 -9.89
CA ALA A 100 -18.07 10.68 -10.86
C ALA A 100 -18.10 9.62 -11.97
N PHE A 101 -19.25 8.99 -12.18
CA PHE A 101 -19.51 8.07 -13.29
C PHE A 101 -20.39 8.75 -14.33
N ALA A 102 -19.97 8.67 -15.59
CA ALA A 102 -20.80 8.98 -16.74
C ALA A 102 -21.33 7.68 -17.33
N ASP A 103 -22.64 7.57 -17.43
CA ASP A 103 -23.34 6.45 -18.04
C ASP A 103 -23.70 6.80 -19.49
N SER A 104 -23.08 6.12 -20.45
CA SER A 104 -23.22 6.45 -21.86
C SER A 104 -24.58 6.10 -22.45
N GLU A 105 -25.31 5.17 -21.84
CA GLU A 105 -26.62 4.73 -22.32
C GLU A 105 -27.73 5.70 -21.89
N SER A 106 -27.67 6.17 -20.65
CA SER A 106 -28.66 7.09 -20.08
C SER A 106 -28.28 8.56 -20.20
N GLY A 107 -27.02 8.87 -20.47
CA GLY A 107 -26.47 10.24 -20.46
C GLY A 107 -26.39 10.88 -19.08
N GLN A 108 -26.56 10.09 -18.01
CA GLN A 108 -26.56 10.58 -16.63
C GLN A 108 -25.14 10.62 -16.05
N ILE A 109 -24.94 11.57 -15.14
CA ILE A 109 -23.75 11.63 -14.30
C ILE A 109 -24.16 11.30 -12.86
N VAL A 110 -23.55 10.26 -12.30
CA VAL A 110 -23.75 9.84 -10.91
C VAL A 110 -22.49 10.13 -10.12
N THR A 111 -22.61 10.95 -9.07
CA THR A 111 -21.49 11.27 -8.19
C THR A 111 -21.60 10.55 -6.85
N ARG A 112 -20.45 10.23 -6.27
CA ARG A 112 -20.33 9.67 -4.91
C ARG A 112 -19.13 10.29 -4.22
N ASP A 113 -19.32 10.74 -2.99
CA ASP A 113 -18.23 11.33 -2.21
C ASP A 113 -17.12 10.32 -1.94
N VAL A 114 -17.49 9.08 -1.60
CA VAL A 114 -16.56 8.01 -1.28
C VAL A 114 -17.07 6.67 -1.83
N LEU A 115 -16.16 5.90 -2.42
CA LEU A 115 -16.35 4.51 -2.81
C LEU A 115 -15.25 3.66 -2.17
N VAL A 116 -15.60 2.49 -1.63
CA VAL A 116 -14.62 1.54 -1.07
C VAL A 116 -14.68 0.26 -1.88
N THR A 117 -13.53 -0.21 -2.37
CA THR A 117 -13.47 -1.47 -3.13
C THR A 117 -13.68 -2.67 -2.22
N GLU A 118 -13.99 -3.80 -2.84
CA GLU A 118 -13.93 -5.07 -2.13
C GLU A 118 -12.51 -5.34 -1.60
N PRO A 119 -12.38 -6.05 -0.46
CA PRO A 119 -11.08 -6.38 0.11
C PRO A 119 -10.26 -7.30 -0.80
N PHE A 120 -9.08 -6.84 -1.21
CA PHE A 120 -8.08 -7.66 -1.89
C PHE A 120 -7.31 -8.50 -0.87
N ARG A 121 -7.40 -9.83 -0.95
CA ARG A 121 -6.67 -10.72 -0.05
C ARG A 121 -5.20 -10.86 -0.46
N VAL A 122 -4.32 -10.57 0.49
CA VAL A 122 -2.89 -10.85 0.37
C VAL A 122 -2.66 -12.31 0.75
N ARG A 123 -2.02 -13.08 -0.12
CA ARG A 123 -1.77 -14.51 0.12
C ARG A 123 -0.62 -14.70 1.10
N GLU A 124 0.36 -13.82 1.04
CA GLU A 124 1.52 -13.85 1.94
C GLU A 124 1.17 -13.35 3.34
N ARG A 125 1.95 -13.83 4.32
CA ARG A 125 2.01 -13.16 5.62
C ARG A 125 2.91 -11.94 5.47
N PHE A 126 2.49 -10.82 6.02
CA PHE A 126 3.34 -9.64 6.10
C PHE A 126 3.44 -9.14 7.53
N VAL A 127 4.54 -8.46 7.82
CA VAL A 127 4.82 -7.82 9.10
C VAL A 127 4.67 -6.31 8.98
N PRO A 128 4.13 -5.62 10.00
CA PRO A 128 4.12 -4.15 10.02
C PRO A 128 5.53 -3.60 9.93
N ASP A 129 5.70 -2.46 9.26
CA ASP A 129 7.00 -1.79 9.20
C ASP A 129 7.44 -1.34 10.60
N GLU A 130 8.62 -1.79 11.05
CA GLU A 130 9.16 -1.41 12.35
C GLU A 130 9.44 0.10 12.45
N ARG A 131 9.59 0.79 11.32
CA ARG A 131 9.78 2.24 11.25
C ARG A 131 8.57 3.02 11.78
N GLU A 132 7.34 2.55 11.58
CA GLU A 132 6.15 3.19 12.16
C GLU A 132 6.03 2.99 13.68
N ARG A 133 6.70 1.98 14.25
CA ARG A 133 6.63 1.69 15.69
C ARG A 133 7.40 2.71 16.53
N VAL A 134 8.48 3.27 15.99
CA VAL A 134 9.36 4.19 16.73
C VAL A 134 8.70 5.56 16.90
N ASP A 135 8.02 6.08 15.88
CA ASP A 135 7.36 7.40 15.94
C ASP A 135 6.17 7.44 16.90
N ARG A 136 5.48 6.30 17.08
CA ARG A 136 4.33 6.21 17.99
C ARG A 136 4.73 6.20 19.48
N ILE A 137 5.98 5.84 19.80
CA ILE A 137 6.50 5.87 21.18
C ILE A 137 7.10 7.24 21.51
N GLY A 138 7.59 7.99 20.51
CA GLY A 138 8.26 9.29 20.70
C GLY A 138 7.35 10.47 21.09
N THR A 139 6.03 10.39 20.90
CA THR A 139 5.11 11.51 21.14
C THR A 139 4.36 11.47 22.48
N ALA A 140 4.46 10.38 23.24
CA ALA A 140 3.72 10.23 24.50
C ALA A 140 4.42 10.83 25.75
N GLY A 141 5.58 11.48 25.60
CA GLY A 141 6.48 11.79 26.72
C GLY A 141 6.78 13.26 27.03
N ALA A 142 6.14 14.23 26.38
CA ALA A 142 6.50 15.64 26.57
C ALA A 142 5.28 16.51 26.95
N GLU A 143 4.71 16.29 28.14
CA GLU A 143 3.95 17.35 28.81
C GLU A 143 4.94 18.30 29.51
N PRO A 144 4.99 19.60 29.14
CA PRO A 144 5.79 20.57 29.87
C PRO A 144 5.14 20.85 31.22
N VAL A 145 5.82 20.45 32.31
CA VAL A 145 5.48 20.86 33.67
C VAL A 145 5.55 22.39 33.74
N ARG A 146 4.38 23.04 33.72
CA ARG A 146 4.28 24.48 34.00
C ARG A 146 4.58 24.70 35.48
N ARG A 147 5.61 25.48 35.78
CA ARG A 147 5.86 26.07 37.10
C ARG A 147 5.21 27.45 37.18
#